data_AF-A0A1J3EUK5-F1
#
_entry.id   AF-A0A1J3EUK5-F1
#
_cell.length_a   1.000
_cell.length_b   1.000
_cell.length_c   1.000
_cell.angle_alpha   90.00
_cell.angle_beta   90.00
_cell.angle_gamma   90.00
#
_symmetry.space_group_name_H-M   'P 1'
#
loop_
_entity.id
_entity.type
_entity.pdbx_description
1 polymer ?
#
loop_
_entity_poly.entity_id
_entity_poly.type
_entity_poly.pdbx_seq_one_letter_code
_entity_poly.pdbx_strand_id
1 'polypeptide(L)'
;SVASSLASLSHGKQIHGSVVKSGEVYSVSVSNALITMYAKAGNITSARRAFDLIRCERDTVSWTSMIVALGQHGYAEEALELFETMLKEGLRPDHITYVGVFSACTHAGLVNKGRQYFDMMKDVYKIEPTLSHYAC
;
A
#
# COMPACT_ATOMS: atom_id res chain seq x y z
N SER A 1 15.34 -0.66 -16.62
CA SER A 1 14.90 -1.58 -17.70
C SER A 1 14.08 -2.71 -17.09
N VAL A 2 13.17 -3.35 -17.86
CA VAL A 2 12.38 -4.52 -17.41
C VAL A 2 13.27 -5.69 -16.97
N ALA A 3 14.47 -5.82 -17.54
CA ALA A 3 15.45 -6.81 -17.11
C ALA A 3 15.93 -6.59 -15.66
N SER A 4 16.10 -5.33 -15.24
CA SER A 4 16.50 -5.00 -13.87
C SER A 4 15.39 -5.34 -12.86
N SER A 5 14.13 -5.08 -13.18
CA SER A 5 13.01 -5.41 -12.28
C SER A 5 12.79 -6.93 -12.17
N LEU A 6 12.98 -7.68 -13.26
CA LEU A 6 12.91 -9.14 -13.25
C LEU A 6 14.04 -9.78 -12.44
N ALA A 7 15.27 -9.28 -12.54
CA ALA A 7 16.40 -9.73 -11.73
C ALA A 7 16.21 -9.41 -10.24
N SER A 8 15.70 -8.22 -9.91
CA SER A 8 15.33 -7.87 -8.53
C SER A 8 14.19 -8.74 -8.01
N LEU A 9 13.22 -9.11 -8.84
CA LEU A 9 12.11 -9.98 -8.46
C LEU A 9 12.57 -11.44 -8.23
N SER A 10 13.44 -11.98 -9.08
CA SER A 10 13.94 -13.35 -8.91
C SER A 10 14.77 -13.49 -7.62
N HIS A 11 15.61 -12.50 -7.33
CA HIS A 11 16.35 -12.42 -6.08
C HIS A 11 15.42 -12.21 -4.88
N GLY A 12 14.43 -11.32 -5.00
CA GLY A 12 13.40 -11.11 -3.98
C GLY A 12 12.58 -12.36 -3.66
N LYS A 13 12.27 -13.19 -4.66
CA LYS A 13 11.60 -14.50 -4.45
C LYS A 13 12.48 -15.49 -3.67
N GLN A 14 13.78 -15.51 -3.94
CA GLN A 14 14.73 -16.35 -3.19
C GLN A 14 14.80 -15.89 -1.73
N ILE A 15 14.94 -14.59 -1.50
CA ILE A 15 14.91 -13.98 -0.16
C ILE A 15 13.60 -14.31 0.55
N HIS A 16 12.45 -14.11 -0.10
CA HIS A 16 11.15 -14.44 0.47
C HIS A 16 11.06 -15.93 0.85
N GLY A 17 11.55 -16.84 0.02
CA GLY A 17 11.62 -18.27 0.34
C GLY A 17 12.46 -18.56 1.59
N SER A 18 13.62 -17.90 1.73
CA SER A 18 14.47 -18.02 2.92
C SER A 18 13.79 -17.46 4.18
N VAL A 19 13.17 -16.29 4.05
CA VAL A 19 12.43 -15.58 5.11
C VAL A 19 11.20 -16.38 5.60
N VAL A 20 10.51 -17.08 4.69
CA VAL A 20 9.40 -17.98 5.05
C VAL A 20 9.94 -19.19 5.84
N LYS A 21 11.07 -19.77 5.40
CA LYS A 21 11.69 -20.91 6.09
C LYS A 21 12.24 -20.52 7.47
N SER A 22 12.78 -19.32 7.63
CA SER A 22 13.28 -18.82 8.92
C SER A 22 12.15 -18.34 9.85
N GLY A 23 10.92 -18.19 9.34
CA GLY A 23 9.80 -17.61 10.08
C GLY A 23 9.87 -16.08 10.19
N GLU A 24 10.87 -15.44 9.61
CA GLU A 24 11.01 -13.97 9.64
C GLU A 24 9.93 -13.26 8.82
N VAL A 25 9.19 -13.97 7.97
CA VAL A 25 8.03 -13.41 7.26
C VAL A 25 6.99 -12.82 8.21
N TYR A 26 6.95 -13.30 9.46
CA TYR A 26 6.04 -12.78 10.49
C TYR A 26 6.46 -11.41 11.03
N SER A 27 7.67 -10.93 10.72
CA SER A 27 8.10 -9.57 11.03
C SER A 27 7.40 -8.56 10.12
N VAL A 28 6.74 -7.58 10.72
CA VAL A 28 6.04 -6.48 10.03
C VAL A 28 6.98 -5.75 9.06
N SER A 29 8.21 -5.45 9.50
CA SER A 29 9.20 -4.76 8.68
C SER A 29 9.59 -5.56 7.42
N VAL A 30 9.75 -6.87 7.58
CA VAL A 30 10.10 -7.77 6.47
C VAL A 30 8.94 -7.90 5.49
N SER A 31 7.72 -8.02 6.00
CA SER A 31 6.52 -8.05 5.16
C SER A 31 6.33 -6.74 4.39
N ASN A 32 6.56 -5.58 4.99
CA ASN A 32 6.48 -4.28 4.33
C ASN A 32 7.49 -4.14 3.17
N ALA A 33 8.70 -4.65 3.37
CA ALA A 33 9.71 -4.72 2.31
C ALA A 33 9.28 -5.65 1.16
N LEU A 34 8.68 -6.80 1.47
CA LEU A 34 8.16 -7.74 0.47
C LEU A 34 6.98 -7.15 -0.32
N ILE A 35 6.02 -6.49 0.33
CA ILE A 35 4.90 -5.78 -0.32
C ILE A 35 5.44 -4.79 -1.34
N THR A 36 6.36 -3.91 -0.91
CA THR A 36 6.97 -2.89 -1.77
C THR A 36 7.72 -3.49 -2.95
N MET A 37 8.49 -4.56 -2.72
CA MET A 37 9.28 -5.22 -3.75
C MET A 37 8.39 -5.87 -4.81
N TYR A 38 7.35 -6.59 -4.39
CA TYR A 38 6.40 -7.20 -5.32
C TYR A 38 5.57 -6.18 -6.08
N ALA A 39 5.12 -5.10 -5.43
CA ALA A 39 4.41 -4.00 -6.07
C ALA A 39 5.25 -3.35 -7.17
N LYS A 40 6.51 -2.98 -6.88
CA LYS A 40 7.44 -2.42 -7.89
C LYS A 40 7.71 -3.34 -9.08
N ALA A 41 7.53 -4.65 -8.90
CA ALA A 41 7.65 -5.64 -9.96
C ALA A 41 6.32 -5.90 -10.71
N GLY A 42 5.24 -5.18 -10.37
CA GLY A 42 3.90 -5.36 -10.92
C GLY A 42 3.19 -6.63 -10.45
N ASN A 43 3.73 -7.34 -9.46
CA ASN A 43 3.14 -8.58 -8.95
C ASN A 43 2.28 -8.31 -7.72
N ILE A 44 1.13 -7.66 -7.94
CA ILE A 44 0.22 -7.26 -6.88
C ILE A 44 -0.32 -8.45 -6.08
N THR A 45 -0.57 -9.59 -6.73
CA THR A 45 -0.99 -10.82 -6.05
C THR A 45 0.01 -11.27 -4.98
N SER A 46 1.31 -11.20 -5.27
CA SER A 46 2.34 -11.57 -4.30
C SER A 46 2.51 -10.52 -3.20
N ALA A 47 2.32 -9.23 -3.53
CA ALA A 47 2.29 -8.15 -2.54
C ALA A 47 1.13 -8.36 -1.55
N ARG A 48 -0.08 -8.66 -2.05
CA ARG A 48 -1.25 -8.95 -1.22
C ARG A 48 -1.03 -10.16 -0.33
N ARG A 49 -0.45 -11.24 -0.86
CA ARG A 49 -0.11 -12.42 -0.06
C ARG A 49 0.87 -12.08 1.07
N ALA A 50 1.87 -11.23 0.83
CA ALA A 50 2.79 -10.80 1.88
C ALA A 50 2.06 -9.99 2.98
N PHE A 51 1.14 -9.10 2.59
CA PHE A 51 0.28 -8.36 3.52
C PHE A 51 -0.64 -9.28 4.36
N ASP A 52 -1.23 -10.30 3.74
CA ASP A 52 -2.13 -11.25 4.40
C ASP A 52 -1.39 -12.19 5.38
N LEU A 53 -0.10 -12.43 5.17
CA LEU A 53 0.73 -13.29 6.03
C LEU A 53 1.23 -12.61 7.32
N ILE A 54 1.02 -11.30 7.48
CA ILE A 54 1.35 -10.58 8.72
C ILE A 54 0.42 -11.09 9.83
N ARG A 55 0.99 -11.83 10.80
CA ARG A 55 0.25 -12.44 11.92
C ARG A 55 0.14 -11.57 13.16
N CYS A 56 1.08 -10.63 13.34
CA CYS A 56 0.98 -9.59 14.36
C CYS A 56 0.01 -8.48 13.90
N GLU A 57 -0.40 -7.58 14.79
CA GLU A 57 -1.16 -6.41 14.38
C GLU A 57 -0.38 -5.63 13.31
N ARG A 58 -1.04 -5.41 12.16
CA ARG A 58 -0.49 -4.65 11.05
C ARG A 58 -0.40 -3.18 11.45
N ASP A 59 0.76 -2.57 11.25
CA ASP A 59 0.95 -1.14 11.50
C ASP A 59 0.51 -0.28 10.31
N THR A 60 0.42 1.04 10.53
CA THR A 60 0.10 2.04 9.48
C THR A 60 0.96 1.86 8.22
N VAL A 61 2.22 1.45 8.35
CA VAL A 61 3.13 1.25 7.22
C VAL A 61 2.69 0.07 6.35
N SER A 62 2.24 -1.03 6.97
CA SER A 62 1.73 -2.21 6.28
C SER A 62 0.51 -1.87 5.42
N TRP A 63 -0.47 -1.19 6.02
CA TRP A 63 -1.69 -0.74 5.34
C TRP A 63 -1.37 0.23 4.21
N THR A 64 -0.55 1.25 4.50
CA THR A 64 -0.15 2.27 3.54
C THR A 64 0.57 1.68 2.33
N SER A 65 1.50 0.75 2.56
CA SER A 65 2.26 0.10 1.49
C SER A 65 1.34 -0.65 0.53
N MET A 66 0.32 -1.34 1.05
CA MET A 66 -0.62 -2.09 0.23
C MET A 66 -1.64 -1.17 -0.48
N ILE A 67 -2.15 -0.13 0.19
CA ILE A 67 -3.06 0.87 -0.41
C ILE A 67 -2.39 1.58 -1.59
N VAL A 68 -1.13 2.03 -1.41
CA VAL A 68 -0.35 2.66 -2.49
C VAL A 68 -0.14 1.69 -3.65
N ALA A 69 0.22 0.43 -3.36
CA ALA A 69 0.40 -0.58 -4.40
C ALA A 69 -0.90 -0.80 -5.20
N LEU A 70 -2.05 -0.94 -4.54
CA LEU A 70 -3.34 -1.12 -5.21
C LEU A 70 -3.69 0.11 -6.06
N GLY A 71 -3.58 1.31 -5.50
CA GLY A 71 -3.91 2.56 -6.19
C GLY A 71 -3.06 2.79 -7.43
N GLN A 72 -1.74 2.59 -7.34
CA GLN A 72 -0.81 2.75 -8.48
C GLN A 72 -1.03 1.73 -9.60
N HIS A 73 -1.53 0.54 -9.27
CA HIS A 73 -1.76 -0.54 -10.23
C HIS A 73 -3.21 -0.64 -10.73
N GLY A 74 -4.05 0.36 -10.44
CA GLY A 74 -5.40 0.46 -10.97
C GLY A 74 -6.45 -0.37 -10.23
N TYR A 75 -6.10 -0.97 -9.09
CA TYR A 75 -7.02 -1.71 -8.22
C TYR A 75 -7.74 -0.75 -7.25
N ALA A 76 -8.43 0.23 -7.82
CA ALA A 76 -8.98 1.35 -7.05
C ALA A 76 -10.01 0.93 -6.00
N GLU A 77 -10.94 0.03 -6.35
CA GLU A 77 -11.96 -0.47 -5.42
C GLU A 77 -11.30 -1.13 -4.19
N GLU A 78 -10.39 -2.09 -4.43
CA GLU A 78 -9.65 -2.76 -3.36
C GLU A 78 -8.83 -1.77 -2.51
N ALA A 79 -8.21 -0.75 -3.12
CA ALA A 79 -7.45 0.26 -2.39
C ALA A 79 -8.34 1.05 -1.41
N LEU A 80 -9.53 1.44 -1.86
CA LEU A 80 -10.48 2.22 -1.06
C LEU A 80 -11.15 1.38 0.01
N GLU A 81 -11.49 0.12 -0.28
CA GLU A 81 -11.98 -0.83 0.72
C GLU A 81 -10.95 -1.08 1.82
N LEU A 82 -9.68 -1.24 1.45
CA LEU A 82 -8.59 -1.43 2.38
C LEU A 82 -8.35 -0.17 3.23
N PHE A 83 -8.44 1.01 2.63
CA PHE A 83 -8.39 2.28 3.36
C PHE A 83 -9.54 2.40 4.37
N GLU A 84 -10.78 2.15 3.96
CA GLU A 84 -11.93 2.20 4.87
C GLU A 84 -11.82 1.17 6.01
N THR A 85 -11.24 0.00 5.73
CA THR A 85 -10.97 -1.02 6.76
C THR A 85 -9.91 -0.55 7.75
N MET A 86 -8.82 0.06 7.29
CA MET A 86 -7.80 0.70 8.14
C MET A 86 -8.44 1.72 9.10
N LEU A 87 -9.37 2.55 8.60
CA LEU A 87 -10.07 3.53 9.44
C LEU A 87 -10.97 2.86 10.49
N LYS A 88 -11.69 1.79 10.11
CA LYS A 88 -12.56 1.02 11.02
C LYS A 88 -11.77 0.32 12.13
N GLU A 89 -10.55 -0.11 11.84
CA GLU A 89 -9.62 -0.68 12.83
C GLU A 89 -8.96 0.40 13.71
N GLY A 90 -9.27 1.69 13.51
CA GLY A 90 -8.77 2.79 14.34
C GLY A 90 -7.33 3.20 14.03
N LEU A 91 -6.75 2.70 12.95
CA LEU A 91 -5.42 3.10 12.50
C LEU A 91 -5.46 4.49 11.89
N ARG A 92 -4.54 5.36 12.33
CA ARG A 92 -4.40 6.71 11.79
C ARG A 92 -3.69 6.65 10.43
N PRO A 93 -4.32 7.12 9.34
CA PRO A 93 -3.66 7.30 8.05
C PRO A 93 -2.60 8.40 8.12
N ASP A 94 -1.59 8.30 7.27
CA ASP A 94 -0.56 9.32 7.09
C ASP A 94 -0.64 9.96 5.70
N HIS A 95 0.25 10.91 5.43
CA HIS A 95 0.31 11.61 4.15
C HIS A 95 0.55 10.66 2.95
N ILE A 96 1.28 9.56 3.13
CA ILE A 96 1.51 8.59 2.06
C ILE A 96 0.26 7.73 1.84
N THR A 97 -0.48 7.40 2.89
CA THR A 97 -1.77 6.71 2.75
C THR A 97 -2.69 7.48 1.81
N TYR A 98 -2.80 8.81 2.00
CA TYR A 98 -3.66 9.66 1.18
C TYR A 98 -3.18 9.79 -0.27
N VAL A 99 -1.87 9.77 -0.54
CA VAL A 99 -1.34 9.68 -1.91
C VAL A 99 -1.85 8.42 -2.62
N GLY A 100 -1.85 7.27 -1.93
CA GLY A 100 -2.40 6.02 -2.48
C GLY A 100 -3.90 6.09 -2.75
N VAL A 101 -4.67 6.66 -1.80
CA VAL A 101 -6.12 6.87 -1.93
C VAL A 101 -6.46 7.80 -3.10
N PHE A 102 -5.76 8.92 -3.26
CA PHE A 102 -6.00 9.85 -4.36
C PHE A 102 -5.61 9.25 -5.70
N SER A 103 -4.49 8.51 -5.77
CA SER A 103 -4.12 7.75 -6.98
C SER A 103 -5.24 6.79 -7.39
N ALA A 104 -5.84 6.06 -6.43
CA ALA A 104 -6.98 5.19 -6.69
C ALA A 104 -8.22 5.97 -7.17
N CYS A 105 -8.55 7.08 -6.52
CA CYS A 105 -9.68 7.92 -6.92
C CYS A 105 -9.50 8.50 -8.34
N THR A 106 -8.32 8.99 -8.69
CA THR A 106 -8.03 9.53 -10.03
C THR A 106 -8.15 8.44 -11.09
N HIS A 107 -7.51 7.28 -10.87
CA HIS A 107 -7.58 6.17 -11.84
C HIS A 107 -9.01 5.67 -12.07
N ALA A 108 -9.88 5.71 -11.05
CA ALA A 108 -11.28 5.30 -11.17
C ALA A 108 -12.25 6.43 -11.52
N GLY A 109 -11.78 7.68 -11.70
CA GLY A 109 -12.63 8.84 -11.96
C GLY A 109 -13.58 9.21 -10.80
N LEU A 110 -13.24 8.83 -9.56
CA LEU A 110 -14.08 9.02 -8.37
C LEU A 110 -13.87 10.40 -7.73
N VAL A 111 -14.14 11.46 -8.48
CA VAL A 111 -13.87 12.86 -8.06
C VAL A 111 -14.53 13.22 -6.73
N ASN A 112 -15.79 12.85 -6.53
CA ASN A 112 -16.53 13.17 -5.30
C ASN A 112 -15.94 12.46 -4.07
N LYS A 113 -15.54 11.19 -4.24
CA LYS A 113 -14.95 10.39 -3.17
C LYS A 113 -13.53 10.89 -2.83
N GLY A 114 -12.75 11.25 -3.85
CA GLY A 114 -11.46 11.91 -3.68
C GLY A 114 -11.56 13.21 -2.89
N ARG A 115 -12.56 14.06 -3.19
CA ARG A 115 -12.84 15.29 -2.43
C ARG A 115 -13.17 15.01 -0.97
N GLN A 116 -14.06 14.05 -0.70
CA GLN A 116 -14.42 13.66 0.66
C GLN A 116 -13.19 13.22 1.48
N TYR A 117 -12.30 12.43 0.88
CA TYR A 117 -11.08 12.00 1.54
C TYR A 117 -10.07 13.14 1.71
N PHE A 118 -10.02 14.10 0.78
CA PHE A 118 -9.19 15.29 0.91
C PHE A 118 -9.64 16.19 2.07
N ASP A 119 -10.96 16.40 2.21
CA ASP A 119 -11.53 17.15 3.34
C ASP A 119 -11.27 16.39 4.65
N MET A 120 -11.46 15.07 4.67
CA MET A 120 -11.14 14.22 5.83
C MET A 120 -9.65 14.31 6.24
N MET A 121 -8.72 14.27 5.28
CA MET A 121 -7.28 14.39 5.52
C MET A 121 -6.96 15.67 6.30
N LYS A 122 -7.54 16.80 5.88
CA LYS A 122 -7.33 18.11 6.48
C LYS A 122 -8.10 18.30 7.78
N ASP A 123 -9.38 18.04 7.77
CA ASP A 123 -10.29 18.46 8.82
C ASP A 123 -10.30 17.49 9.99
N VAL A 124 -10.19 16.19 9.72
CA VAL A 124 -10.20 15.14 10.75
C VAL A 124 -8.77 14.80 11.18
N TYR A 125 -7.89 14.49 10.22
CA TYR A 125 -6.55 13.98 10.54
C TYR A 125 -5.48 15.07 10.68
N LYS A 126 -5.82 16.32 10.34
CA LYS A 126 -4.92 17.49 10.44
C LYS A 126 -3.62 17.28 9.67
N ILE A 127 -3.71 16.63 8.51
CA ILE A 127 -2.58 16.41 7.61
C ILE A 127 -2.58 17.54 6.58
N GLU A 128 -1.50 18.31 6.57
CA GLU A 128 -1.32 19.39 5.61
C GLU A 128 -1.12 18.85 4.19
N PRO A 129 -1.89 19.33 3.19
CA PRO A 129 -1.68 18.94 1.81
C PRO A 129 -0.28 19.31 1.32
N THR A 130 0.26 18.46 0.46
CA THR A 130 1.56 18.64 -0.19
C THR A 130 1.39 18.52 -1.70
N LEU A 131 2.42 18.89 -2.46
CA LEU A 131 2.40 18.75 -3.93
C LEU A 131 2.03 17.34 -4.39
N SER A 132 2.47 16.30 -3.68
CA SER A 132 2.14 14.91 -4.00
C SER A 132 0.64 14.64 -3.96
N HIS A 133 -0.10 15.29 -3.05
CA HIS A 133 -1.56 15.12 -2.95
C HIS A 133 -2.31 15.81 -4.08
N TYR A 134 -1.77 16.91 -4.62
CA TYR A 134 -2.36 17.64 -5.74
C TYR A 134 -1.96 17.06 -7.11
N ALA A 135 -0.88 16.28 -7.16
CA ALA A 135 -0.35 15.69 -8.39
C ALA A 135 -0.90 14.28 -8.69
N CYS A 136 -1.67 13.70 -7.76
CA CYS A 136 -2.40 12.44 -7.98
C CYS A 136 -3.65 12.69 -8.83
#